data_AF-M3H1C0-F1
#
_entry.id   AF-M3H1C0-F1
#
_cell.length_a   1.000
_cell.length_b   1.000
_cell.length_c   1.000
_cell.angle_alpha   90.00
_cell.angle_beta   90.00
_cell.angle_gamma   90.00
#
_symmetry.space_group_name_H-M   'P 1'
#
loop_
_entity.id
_entity.type
_entity.pdbx_description
1 polymer ?
#
loop_
_entity_poly.entity_id
_entity_poly.type
_entity_poly.pdbx_seq_one_letter_code
_entity_poly.pdbx_strand_id
1 'polypeptide(L)'
;MLTYIRENRRYVLFLLFVWVIAAVWILPNRYKLLSKLALMIQPPGYDPKIAGEFIEKGDSILRQKVAYQDLGERVPDLEIMREACLYYYSLSERDDVLYRPAWTDSMSIWRFKDAGMDEESDRKKPSSKTKSRNPITGSFNPGEYWKTVSPNVLEALDYYKRALNFSGPDLSVPQKIEKVALAVCRSEEVLLAYADYIRNTEETVRLRMENTKKSKSFFSCNQVENQPNVLTEKQNQMRVWSQIKSNSFVIDPEKNFKVNANDFKKALNLLAFGIYKTGLNSISPLEADGVLEKLLFFSDPGTVEYEELLMKRGMLNYQLGKRDPSFLNKAIFYFSEISKSNLLEKGSVFESRLMIARAEIRRGQLDSALSELQQLETTLYTIDKAYRVTGSGRNDLVEDRKKLLRYVLRKKGRYEEADELYVEEDSLF
;
A
#
# COMPACT_ATOMS: atom_id res chain seq x y z
N MET A 1 61.82 16.64 -2.96
CA MET A 1 60.35 16.78 -3.12
C MET A 1 59.94 18.07 -3.81
N LEU A 2 60.37 19.25 -3.33
CA LEU A 2 60.04 20.55 -3.94
C LEU A 2 60.59 20.75 -5.38
N THR A 3 61.72 20.13 -5.72
CA THR A 3 62.30 20.15 -7.08
C THR A 3 61.49 19.33 -8.08
N TYR A 4 61.00 18.16 -7.67
CA TYR A 4 60.16 17.27 -8.50
C TYR A 4 58.80 17.90 -8.86
N ILE A 5 58.22 18.67 -7.93
CA ILE A 5 56.99 19.45 -8.15
C ILE A 5 57.22 20.60 -9.15
N ARG A 6 58.45 21.13 -9.21
CA ARG A 6 58.80 22.26 -10.07
C ARG A 6 59.00 21.83 -11.53
N GLU A 7 59.60 20.67 -11.78
CA GLU A 7 59.75 20.10 -13.13
C GLU A 7 58.43 19.56 -13.68
N ASN A 8 57.60 18.91 -12.85
CA ASN A 8 56.32 18.34 -13.27
C ASN A 8 55.11 19.25 -12.98
N ARG A 9 55.31 20.57 -12.92
CA ARG A 9 54.27 21.55 -12.53
C ARG A 9 52.99 21.44 -13.37
N ARG A 10 53.11 21.15 -14.67
CA ARG A 10 51.96 20.93 -15.56
C ARG A 10 51.15 19.68 -15.19
N TYR A 11 51.83 18.59 -14.86
CA TYR A 11 51.19 17.36 -14.41
C TYR A 11 50.52 17.53 -13.05
N VAL A 12 51.18 18.19 -12.10
CA VAL A 12 50.61 18.47 -10.77
C VAL A 12 49.37 19.38 -10.87
N LEU A 13 49.42 20.42 -11.70
CA LEU A 13 48.26 21.29 -11.94
C LEU A 13 47.12 20.56 -12.67
N PHE A 14 47.44 19.70 -13.62
CA PHE A 14 46.44 18.87 -14.29
C PHE A 14 45.79 17.88 -13.32
N LEU A 15 46.57 17.24 -12.45
CA LEU A 15 46.07 16.32 -11.43
C LEU A 15 45.16 17.04 -10.42
N LEU A 16 45.54 18.25 -9.99
CA LEU A 16 44.70 19.13 -9.16
C LEU A 16 43.41 19.53 -9.88
N PHE A 17 43.49 19.91 -11.16
CA PHE A 17 42.33 20.28 -11.96
C PHE A 17 41.36 19.10 -12.14
N VAL A 18 41.89 17.90 -12.45
CA VAL A 18 41.12 16.66 -12.50
C VAL A 18 40.50 16.36 -11.15
N TRP A 19 41.23 16.54 -10.04
CA TRP A 19 40.68 16.36 -8.69
C TRP A 19 39.58 17.36 -8.36
N VAL A 20 39.71 18.63 -8.75
CA VAL A 20 38.69 19.65 -8.52
C VAL A 20 37.44 19.38 -9.35
N ILE A 21 37.58 19.02 -10.63
CA ILE A 21 36.43 18.64 -11.47
C ILE A 21 35.78 17.35 -10.94
N ALA A 22 36.57 16.34 -10.58
CA ALA A 22 36.08 15.11 -10.00
C ALA A 22 35.37 15.39 -8.67
N ALA A 23 35.91 16.24 -7.79
CA ALA A 23 35.26 16.62 -6.55
C ALA A 23 33.94 17.37 -6.79
N VAL A 24 33.92 18.34 -7.69
CA VAL A 24 32.71 19.10 -8.06
C VAL A 24 31.63 18.20 -8.68
N TRP A 25 32.01 17.13 -9.38
CA TRP A 25 31.06 16.19 -9.97
C TRP A 25 30.63 15.05 -9.03
N ILE A 26 31.55 14.54 -8.21
CA ILE A 26 31.35 13.42 -7.29
C ILE A 26 30.66 13.87 -6.00
N LEU A 27 31.04 15.00 -5.39
CA LEU A 27 30.44 15.48 -4.13
C LEU A 27 28.91 15.65 -4.21
N PRO A 28 28.32 16.30 -5.24
CA PRO A 28 26.87 16.41 -5.32
C PRO A 28 26.20 15.07 -5.65
N ASN A 29 26.89 14.16 -6.35
CA ASN A 29 26.36 12.86 -6.74
C ASN A 29 26.77 11.71 -5.82
N ARG A 30 27.46 11.98 -4.69
CA ARG A 30 28.14 10.96 -3.89
C ARG A 30 27.19 9.87 -3.42
N TYR A 31 26.00 10.24 -2.98
CA TYR A 31 25.00 9.28 -2.50
C TYR A 31 24.44 8.41 -3.63
N LYS A 32 24.28 8.95 -4.84
CA LYS A 32 23.82 8.18 -6.01
C LYS A 32 24.90 7.23 -6.52
N LEU A 33 26.16 7.65 -6.46
CA LEU A 33 27.30 6.80 -6.81
C LEU A 33 27.50 5.70 -5.78
N LEU A 34 27.45 6.04 -4.49
CA LEU A 34 27.55 5.09 -3.40
C LEU A 34 26.36 4.11 -3.37
N SER A 35 25.14 4.56 -3.66
CA SER A 35 23.98 3.66 -3.75
C SER A 35 24.09 2.72 -4.94
N LYS A 36 24.53 3.20 -6.11
CA LYS A 36 24.81 2.33 -7.27
C LYS A 36 25.91 1.32 -6.98
N LEU A 37 27.00 1.74 -6.34
CA LEU A 37 28.07 0.84 -5.92
C LEU A 37 27.58 -0.16 -4.89
N ALA A 38 26.79 0.27 -3.90
CA ALA A 38 26.21 -0.62 -2.90
C ALA A 38 25.30 -1.67 -3.54
N LEU A 39 24.42 -1.27 -4.46
CA LEU A 39 23.56 -2.18 -5.23
C LEU A 39 24.36 -3.13 -6.15
N MET A 40 25.53 -2.70 -6.63
CA MET A 40 26.42 -3.53 -7.44
C MET A 40 27.20 -4.55 -6.60
N ILE A 41 27.57 -4.18 -5.37
CA ILE A 41 28.32 -5.04 -4.44
C ILE A 41 27.38 -6.03 -3.75
N GLN A 42 26.19 -5.58 -3.36
CA GLN A 42 25.16 -6.37 -2.69
C GLN A 42 23.80 -6.09 -3.37
N PRO A 43 23.45 -6.85 -4.42
CA PRO A 43 22.13 -6.74 -5.02
C PRO A 43 21.06 -7.19 -4.00
N PRO A 44 19.89 -6.54 -3.99
CA PRO A 44 18.77 -6.98 -3.16
C PRO A 44 18.36 -8.40 -3.57
N GLY A 45 18.02 -9.22 -2.58
CA GLY A 45 17.74 -10.63 -2.77
C GLY A 45 17.68 -11.35 -1.43
N TYR A 46 17.14 -12.57 -1.42
CA TYR A 46 16.99 -13.31 -0.17
C TYR A 46 18.34 -13.72 0.42
N ASP A 47 18.75 -13.05 1.51
CA ASP A 47 19.89 -13.41 2.35
C ASP A 47 19.51 -13.26 3.83
N PRO A 48 19.15 -14.37 4.51
CA PRO A 48 18.69 -14.33 5.88
C PRO A 48 19.81 -13.96 6.88
N LYS A 49 21.09 -14.10 6.53
CA LYS A 49 22.20 -13.76 7.43
C LYS A 49 22.35 -12.24 7.50
N ILE A 50 22.43 -11.59 6.34
CA ILE A 50 22.53 -10.13 6.24
C ILE A 50 21.28 -9.46 6.84
N ALA A 51 20.09 -10.01 6.57
CA ALA A 51 18.85 -9.53 7.18
C ALA A 51 18.93 -9.60 8.72
N GLY A 52 19.41 -10.72 9.27
CA GLY A 52 19.63 -10.90 10.71
C GLY A 52 20.56 -9.85 11.32
N GLU A 53 21.70 -9.58 10.69
CA GLU A 53 22.66 -8.58 11.17
C GLU A 53 22.04 -7.16 11.25
N PHE A 54 21.21 -6.78 10.26
CA PHE A 54 20.53 -5.50 10.29
C PHE A 54 19.42 -5.44 11.35
N ILE A 55 18.70 -6.54 11.54
CA ILE A 55 17.68 -6.66 12.59
C ILE A 55 18.33 -6.54 13.97
N GLU A 56 19.45 -7.22 14.21
CA GLU A 56 20.18 -7.16 15.47
C GLU A 56 20.72 -5.75 15.76
N LYS A 57 21.22 -5.05 14.73
CA LYS A 57 21.62 -3.64 14.86
C LYS A 57 20.45 -2.75 15.24
N GLY A 58 19.31 -2.87 14.56
CA GLY A 58 18.09 -2.13 14.90
C GLY A 58 17.61 -2.42 16.34
N ASP A 59 17.58 -3.70 16.73
CA ASP A 59 17.20 -4.11 18.08
C ASP A 59 18.18 -3.57 19.14
N SER A 60 19.48 -3.50 18.83
CA SER A 60 20.49 -2.95 19.75
C SER A 60 20.30 -1.47 20.03
N ILE A 61 19.92 -0.69 19.01
CA ILE A 61 19.64 0.74 19.12
C ILE A 61 18.38 0.98 19.95
N LEU A 62 17.33 0.19 19.72
CA LEU A 62 16.10 0.29 20.52
C LEU A 62 16.30 -0.12 21.98
N ARG A 63 17.31 -0.94 22.30
CA ARG A 63 17.64 -1.31 23.68
C ARG A 63 18.53 -0.29 24.40
N GLN A 64 19.11 0.69 23.70
CA GLN A 64 19.88 1.74 24.34
C GLN A 64 18.97 2.58 25.23
N LYS A 65 19.38 2.75 26.48
CA LYS A 65 18.66 3.60 27.41
C LYS A 65 18.92 5.06 27.06
N VAL A 66 17.86 5.85 27.03
CA VAL A 66 17.92 7.30 26.83
C VAL A 66 17.65 7.96 28.17
N ALA A 67 18.52 8.89 28.57
CA ALA A 67 18.32 9.68 29.78
C ALA A 67 17.22 10.72 29.53
N TYR A 68 16.14 10.66 30.31
CA TYR A 68 15.07 11.66 30.29
C TYR A 68 14.99 12.37 31.64
N GLN A 69 14.92 13.71 31.60
CA GLN A 69 15.10 14.62 32.74
C GLN A 69 14.47 14.11 34.06
N ASP A 70 13.19 13.75 34.05
CA ASP A 70 12.44 13.41 35.26
C ASP A 70 12.20 11.89 35.48
N LEU A 71 12.57 11.05 34.50
CA LEU A 71 12.25 9.60 34.51
C LEU A 71 13.48 8.68 34.56
N GLY A 72 14.70 9.25 34.49
CA GLY A 72 15.95 8.52 34.46
C GLY A 72 16.25 7.88 33.10
N GLU A 73 17.19 6.94 33.08
CA GLU A 73 17.53 6.14 31.90
C GLU A 73 16.44 5.08 31.64
N ARG A 74 15.68 5.26 30.56
CA ARG A 74 14.66 4.29 30.13
C ARG A 74 14.88 3.82 28.71
N VAL A 75 14.46 2.59 28.44
CA VAL A 75 14.34 2.06 27.09
C VAL A 75 13.20 2.82 26.38
N PRO A 76 13.36 3.22 25.12
CA PRO A 76 12.29 3.78 24.28
C PRO A 76 11.00 2.94 24.36
N ASP A 77 9.91 3.55 24.84
CA ASP A 77 8.60 2.92 24.86
C ASP A 77 7.84 3.31 23.59
N LEU A 78 7.84 2.39 22.63
CA LEU A 78 7.20 2.59 21.33
C LEU A 78 5.68 2.75 21.45
N GLU A 79 5.05 2.17 22.48
CA GLU A 79 3.60 2.22 22.62
C GLU A 79 3.15 3.60 23.09
N ILE A 80 3.87 4.20 24.04
CA ILE A 80 3.64 5.59 24.48
C ILE A 80 3.83 6.57 23.31
N MET A 81 4.88 6.36 22.50
CA MET A 81 5.11 7.19 21.32
C MET A 81 3.99 7.05 20.28
N ARG A 82 3.49 5.82 20.07
CA ARG A 82 2.37 5.55 19.17
C ARG A 82 1.07 6.19 19.66
N GLU A 83 0.76 6.08 20.95
CA GLU A 83 -0.43 6.70 21.55
C GLU A 83 -0.38 8.22 21.42
N ALA A 84 0.80 8.82 21.61
CA ALA A 84 1.01 10.24 21.34
C ALA A 84 0.71 10.56 19.87
N CYS A 85 1.26 9.81 18.90
CA CYS A 85 0.95 10.01 17.48
C CYS A 85 -0.55 9.94 17.18
N LEU A 86 -1.27 8.95 17.71
CA LEU A 86 -2.71 8.80 17.50
C LEU A 86 -3.51 9.96 18.12
N TYR A 87 -3.12 10.39 19.32
CA TYR A 87 -3.72 11.53 20.00
C TYR A 87 -3.56 12.82 19.17
N TYR A 88 -2.35 13.13 18.72
CA TYR A 88 -2.10 14.36 17.95
C TYR A 88 -2.70 14.30 16.54
N TYR A 89 -2.73 13.12 15.90
CA TYR A 89 -3.44 12.92 14.64
C TYR A 89 -4.95 13.17 14.77
N SER A 90 -5.55 12.79 15.90
CA SER A 90 -6.97 13.07 16.17
C SER A 90 -7.29 14.56 16.37
N LEU A 91 -6.27 15.37 16.68
CA LEU A 91 -6.40 16.81 16.93
C LEU A 91 -6.14 17.66 15.67
N SER A 92 -5.39 17.16 14.68
CA SER A 92 -5.16 17.79 13.36
C SER A 92 -4.45 16.83 12.39
N GLU A 93 -4.71 16.92 11.08
CA GLU A 93 -4.25 15.95 10.06
C GLU A 93 -2.72 15.87 9.83
N ARG A 94 -1.90 16.78 10.38
CA ARG A 94 -0.43 16.67 10.41
C ARG A 94 0.16 17.75 11.31
N ASP A 95 0.93 17.38 12.33
CA ASP A 95 1.59 18.31 13.25
C ASP A 95 3.12 18.32 13.00
N ASP A 96 3.67 19.50 12.71
CA ASP A 96 5.10 19.72 12.42
C ASP A 96 6.01 19.36 13.59
N VAL A 97 5.49 19.32 14.82
CA VAL A 97 6.28 18.98 16.02
C VAL A 97 6.66 17.49 16.04
N LEU A 98 5.80 16.62 15.51
CA LEU A 98 5.96 15.17 15.49
C LEU A 98 6.40 14.65 14.11
N TYR A 99 6.27 15.44 13.06
CA TYR A 99 6.74 15.04 11.75
C TYR A 99 8.18 15.52 11.54
N ARG A 100 9.16 14.65 11.81
CA ARG A 100 10.51 14.82 11.25
C ARG A 100 10.57 14.12 9.90
N PRO A 101 10.99 14.78 8.81
CA PRO A 101 11.16 14.12 7.51
C PRO A 101 12.22 13.02 7.60
N ALA A 102 12.07 11.94 6.82
CA ALA A 102 13.10 10.90 6.72
C ALA A 102 14.40 11.50 6.16
N TRP A 103 15.53 10.79 6.26
CA TRP A 103 16.75 11.22 5.56
C TRP A 103 16.49 11.38 4.05
N THR A 104 15.70 10.48 3.45
CA THR A 104 15.28 10.55 2.04
C THR A 104 14.36 11.74 1.74
N ASP A 105 13.41 12.03 2.62
CA ASP A 105 12.46 13.14 2.45
C ASP A 105 13.12 14.49 2.73
N SER A 106 14.06 14.53 3.67
CA SER A 106 14.89 15.72 3.87
C SER A 106 15.64 16.02 2.58
N MET A 107 16.15 15.01 1.86
CA MET A 107 16.88 15.18 0.61
C MET A 107 16.02 15.75 -0.52
N SER A 108 14.72 15.48 -0.56
CA SER A 108 13.80 16.12 -1.51
C SER A 108 13.45 17.54 -1.06
N ILE A 109 13.24 17.78 0.24
CA ILE A 109 13.00 19.11 0.82
C ILE A 109 14.19 20.06 0.59
N TRP A 110 15.43 19.57 0.73
CA TRP A 110 16.64 20.34 0.41
C TRP A 110 16.67 20.78 -1.07
N ARG A 111 16.17 19.95 -1.99
CA ARG A 111 16.06 20.32 -3.42
C ARG A 111 14.97 21.34 -3.71
N PHE A 112 13.91 21.40 -2.90
CA PHE A 112 12.87 22.42 -3.01
C PHE A 112 13.27 23.74 -2.32
N LYS A 113 14.07 23.68 -1.25
CA LYS A 113 14.67 24.86 -0.61
C LYS A 113 15.66 25.59 -1.53
N ASP A 114 16.47 24.85 -2.28
CA ASP A 114 17.40 25.43 -3.27
C ASP A 114 16.68 26.06 -4.49
N ALA A 115 15.37 25.78 -4.67
CA ALA A 115 14.55 26.36 -5.73
C ALA A 115 13.90 27.71 -5.36
N GLY A 116 14.23 28.29 -4.20
CA GLY A 116 13.80 29.64 -3.82
C GLY A 116 12.32 29.79 -3.44
N MET A 117 11.65 28.70 -3.03
CA MET A 117 10.36 28.79 -2.36
C MET A 117 10.58 28.93 -0.84
N ASP A 118 10.55 30.17 -0.36
CA ASP A 118 10.65 30.50 1.07
C ASP A 118 9.50 29.87 1.88
N GLU A 119 9.83 29.40 3.09
CA GLU A 119 8.96 28.71 4.06
C GLU A 119 7.84 29.60 4.67
N GLU A 120 7.59 30.79 4.14
CA GLU A 120 6.68 31.77 4.78
C GLU A 120 5.23 31.73 4.28
N SER A 121 4.90 31.07 3.18
CA SER A 121 3.56 31.22 2.57
C SER A 121 2.48 30.20 3.00
N ASP A 122 2.80 29.14 3.76
CA ASP A 122 1.78 28.11 4.11
C ASP A 122 1.66 27.78 5.60
N ARG A 123 2.31 28.54 6.49
CA ARG A 123 2.10 28.40 7.94
C ARG A 123 0.76 29.03 8.32
N LYS A 124 -0.34 28.28 8.14
CA LYS A 124 -1.59 28.55 8.86
C LYS A 124 -1.25 28.62 10.35
N LYS A 125 -1.33 29.82 10.92
CA LYS A 125 -1.05 30.11 12.34
C LYS A 125 -1.71 29.02 13.19
N PRO A 126 -0.96 28.29 14.05
CA PRO A 126 -1.58 27.36 14.98
C PRO A 126 -2.58 28.15 15.82
N SER A 127 -3.85 27.71 15.83
CA SER A 127 -4.90 28.38 16.58
C SER A 127 -4.44 28.52 18.04
N SER A 128 -4.61 29.69 18.64
CA SER A 128 -4.20 30.00 20.02
C SER A 128 -4.85 29.11 21.10
N LYS A 129 -5.71 28.16 20.71
CA LYS A 129 -6.34 27.16 21.58
C LYS A 129 -5.49 25.91 21.84
N THR A 130 -4.36 25.70 21.16
CA THR A 130 -3.47 24.55 21.42
C THR A 130 -2.44 24.77 22.54
N LYS A 131 -2.33 25.98 23.10
CA LYS A 131 -1.28 26.29 24.10
C LYS A 131 -1.54 25.81 25.53
N SER A 132 -2.72 25.29 25.87
CA SER A 132 -2.99 24.89 27.26
C SER A 132 -4.04 23.78 27.40
N ARG A 133 -3.78 22.62 26.81
CA ARG A 133 -4.49 21.40 27.20
C ARG A 133 -3.49 20.43 27.81
N ASN A 134 -3.76 20.05 29.07
CA ASN A 134 -2.86 19.26 29.89
C ASN A 134 -2.47 17.95 29.16
N PRO A 135 -1.20 17.52 29.26
CA PRO A 135 -0.74 16.26 28.69
C PRO A 135 -1.52 15.07 29.26
N ILE A 136 -1.63 14.01 28.45
CA ILE A 136 -2.36 12.76 28.73
C ILE A 136 -1.90 12.08 30.04
N THR A 137 -0.72 12.46 30.55
CA THR A 137 -0.18 11.98 31.81
C THR A 137 0.44 13.16 32.58
N GLY A 138 0.04 13.34 33.84
CA GLY A 138 0.64 14.37 34.71
C GLY A 138 2.17 14.24 34.75
N SER A 139 2.86 15.38 34.75
CA SER A 139 4.34 15.55 34.70
C SER A 139 5.09 15.10 33.44
N PHE A 140 4.50 14.29 32.56
CA PHE A 140 5.19 13.82 31.35
C PHE A 140 4.86 14.71 30.15
N ASN A 141 5.88 15.35 29.57
CA ASN A 141 5.74 16.09 28.33
C ASN A 141 6.03 15.15 27.13
N PRO A 142 5.01 14.59 26.46
CA PRO A 142 5.21 13.63 25.37
C PRO A 142 6.00 14.22 24.19
N GLY A 143 5.92 15.54 23.98
CA GLY A 143 6.66 16.21 22.90
C GLY A 143 8.18 16.26 23.14
N GLU A 144 8.62 16.46 24.38
CA GLU A 144 10.05 16.47 24.72
C GLU A 144 10.63 15.05 24.74
N TYR A 145 9.86 14.09 25.27
CA TYR A 145 10.20 12.68 25.21
C TYR A 145 10.35 12.19 23.76
N TRP A 146 9.42 12.58 22.87
CA TRP A 146 9.50 12.23 21.47
C TRP A 146 10.73 12.87 20.78
N LYS A 147 11.06 14.12 21.10
CA LYS A 147 12.25 14.80 20.51
C LYS A 147 13.57 14.14 20.88
N THR A 148 13.70 13.61 22.09
CA THR A 148 14.92 12.94 22.57
C THR A 148 15.02 11.50 22.08
N VAL A 149 13.90 10.79 21.98
CA VAL A 149 13.86 9.36 21.63
C VAL A 149 13.73 9.12 20.12
N SER A 150 13.05 10.00 19.39
CA SER A 150 12.81 9.84 17.94
C SER A 150 14.06 9.61 17.08
N PRO A 151 15.24 10.20 17.32
CA PRO A 151 16.42 9.92 16.49
C PRO A 151 16.83 8.45 16.50
N ASN A 152 16.85 7.82 17.68
CA ASN A 152 17.22 6.42 17.83
C ASN A 152 16.17 5.49 17.18
N VAL A 153 14.89 5.84 17.35
CA VAL A 153 13.78 5.07 16.74
C VAL A 153 13.81 5.19 15.21
N LEU A 154 14.17 6.35 14.67
CA LEU A 154 14.38 6.55 13.24
C LEU A 154 15.59 5.80 12.70
N GLU A 155 16.69 5.78 13.44
CA GLU A 155 17.87 5.03 13.05
C GLU A 155 17.58 3.52 13.02
N ALA A 156 16.88 3.00 14.03
CA ALA A 156 16.40 1.62 14.05
C ALA A 156 15.48 1.32 12.87
N LEU A 157 14.56 2.24 12.52
CA LEU A 157 13.68 2.12 11.36
C LEU A 157 14.47 1.95 10.06
N ASP A 158 15.52 2.75 9.87
CA ASP A 158 16.38 2.68 8.68
C ASP A 158 17.10 1.34 8.56
N TYR A 159 17.54 0.75 9.69
CA TYR A 159 18.12 -0.59 9.69
C TYR A 159 17.09 -1.67 9.34
N TYR A 160 15.87 -1.60 9.86
CA TYR A 160 14.81 -2.56 9.48
C TYR A 160 14.41 -2.44 8.01
N LYS A 161 14.36 -1.23 7.45
CA LYS A 161 14.14 -1.03 6.00
C LYS A 161 15.25 -1.66 5.16
N ARG A 162 16.51 -1.56 5.60
CA ARG A 162 17.62 -2.27 4.93
C ARG A 162 17.48 -3.77 5.04
N ALA A 163 17.06 -4.28 6.21
CA ALA A 163 16.80 -5.70 6.41
C ALA A 163 15.70 -6.23 5.47
N LEU A 164 14.67 -5.41 5.17
CA LEU A 164 13.56 -5.78 4.29
C LEU A 164 14.01 -6.13 2.87
N ASN A 165 15.08 -5.51 2.38
CA ASN A 165 15.67 -5.82 1.07
C ASN A 165 16.27 -7.24 0.99
N PHE A 166 16.55 -7.85 2.15
CA PHE A 166 17.18 -9.17 2.26
C PHE A 166 16.31 -10.24 2.93
N SER A 167 15.22 -9.83 3.58
CA SER A 167 14.37 -10.71 4.38
C SER A 167 13.55 -11.70 3.55
N GLY A 168 13.25 -11.34 2.29
CA GLY A 168 12.36 -12.09 1.40
C GLY A 168 11.02 -12.44 2.07
N PRO A 169 10.68 -13.73 2.25
CA PRO A 169 9.41 -14.22 2.81
C PRO A 169 9.25 -14.09 4.35
N ASP A 170 10.15 -13.41 5.06
CA ASP A 170 10.04 -13.25 6.51
C ASP A 170 9.14 -12.07 6.92
N LEU A 171 7.97 -12.36 7.51
CA LEU A 171 7.01 -11.37 8.00
C LEU A 171 7.47 -10.64 9.28
N SER A 172 8.50 -11.13 9.97
CA SER A 172 9.00 -10.52 11.20
C SER A 172 9.51 -9.09 10.97
N VAL A 173 10.15 -8.84 9.83
CA VAL A 173 10.73 -7.55 9.45
C VAL A 173 9.67 -6.47 9.23
N PRO A 174 8.64 -6.66 8.37
CA PRO A 174 7.59 -5.65 8.21
C PRO A 174 6.81 -5.41 9.51
N GLN A 175 6.65 -6.40 10.39
CA GLN A 175 6.03 -6.20 11.72
C GLN A 175 6.90 -5.32 12.64
N LYS A 176 8.23 -5.46 12.58
CA LYS A 176 9.14 -4.56 13.31
C LYS A 176 9.08 -3.14 12.75
N ILE A 177 9.04 -3.00 11.42
CA ILE A 177 8.85 -1.71 10.75
C ILE A 177 7.52 -1.08 11.17
N GLU A 178 6.43 -1.84 11.20
CA GLU A 178 5.11 -1.36 11.63
C GLU A 178 5.17 -0.72 13.02
N LYS A 179 5.72 -1.43 14.01
CA LYS A 179 5.81 -0.93 15.40
C LYS A 179 6.61 0.37 15.49
N VAL A 180 7.75 0.43 14.82
CA VAL A 180 8.68 1.56 14.88
C VAL A 180 8.17 2.74 14.07
N ALA A 181 7.60 2.50 12.89
CA ALA A 181 7.06 3.54 12.03
C ALA A 181 5.83 4.20 12.66
N LEU A 182 4.94 3.42 13.29
CA LEU A 182 3.79 3.96 14.01
C LEU A 182 4.20 4.78 15.25
N ALA A 183 5.29 4.41 15.93
CA ALA A 183 5.86 5.19 17.03
C ALA A 183 6.41 6.56 16.57
N VAL A 184 6.83 6.70 15.31
CA VAL A 184 7.33 7.97 14.74
C VAL A 184 6.28 8.62 13.82
N CYS A 185 5.01 8.23 13.95
CA CYS A 185 3.88 8.77 13.19
C CYS A 185 4.02 8.65 11.66
N ARG A 186 4.72 7.63 11.15
CA ARG A 186 4.94 7.37 9.72
C ARG A 186 4.14 6.16 9.23
N SER A 187 2.83 6.30 9.14
CA SER A 187 1.94 5.23 8.66
C SER A 187 2.21 4.82 7.20
N GLU A 188 2.71 5.72 6.37
CA GLU A 188 3.04 5.46 4.95
C GLU A 188 4.14 4.39 4.80
N GLU A 189 5.13 4.40 5.69
CA GLU A 189 6.24 3.44 5.71
C GLU A 189 5.76 2.02 6.02
N VAL A 190 4.64 1.89 6.74
CA VAL A 190 4.02 0.60 7.02
C VAL A 190 3.46 0.00 5.73
N LEU A 191 2.77 0.81 4.92
CA LEU A 191 2.21 0.35 3.64
C LEU A 191 3.31 -0.05 2.66
N LEU A 192 4.38 0.74 2.57
CA LEU A 192 5.55 0.44 1.75
C LEU A 192 6.22 -0.87 2.20
N ALA A 193 6.41 -1.06 3.51
CA ALA A 193 7.04 -2.26 4.04
C ALA A 193 6.26 -3.55 3.70
N TYR A 194 4.92 -3.52 3.81
CA TYR A 194 4.10 -4.67 3.42
C TYR A 194 4.05 -4.88 1.90
N ALA A 195 4.05 -3.80 1.10
CA ALA A 195 4.12 -3.90 -0.35
C ALA A 195 5.44 -4.52 -0.83
N ASP A 196 6.57 -4.07 -0.27
CA ASP A 196 7.90 -4.60 -0.56
C ASP A 196 8.03 -6.06 -0.09
N TYR A 197 7.49 -6.41 1.09
CA TYR A 197 7.42 -7.80 1.55
C TYR A 197 6.69 -8.71 0.54
N ILE A 198 5.51 -8.30 0.06
CA ILE A 198 4.73 -9.08 -0.93
C ILE A 198 5.55 -9.26 -2.21
N ARG A 199 6.15 -8.18 -2.72
CA ARG A 199 6.97 -8.21 -3.93
C ARG A 199 8.20 -9.11 -3.76
N ASN A 200 8.96 -8.93 -2.68
CA ASN A 200 10.17 -9.70 -2.41
C ASN A 200 9.85 -11.18 -2.22
N THR A 201 8.71 -11.52 -1.60
CA THR A 201 8.23 -12.90 -1.47
C THR A 201 7.94 -13.52 -2.84
N GLU A 202 7.20 -12.82 -3.70
CA GLU A 202 6.88 -13.28 -5.06
C GLU A 202 8.14 -13.45 -5.92
N GLU A 203 9.07 -12.49 -5.88
CA GLU A 203 10.34 -12.55 -6.60
C GLU A 203 11.24 -13.69 -6.08
N THR A 204 11.32 -13.88 -4.76
CA THR A 204 12.09 -14.98 -4.16
C THR A 204 11.56 -16.34 -4.60
N VAL A 205 10.24 -16.54 -4.58
CA VAL A 205 9.61 -17.77 -5.07
C VAL A 205 9.85 -17.95 -6.57
N ARG A 206 9.68 -16.90 -7.38
CA ARG A 206 9.95 -16.94 -8.83
C ARG A 206 11.38 -17.36 -9.14
N LEU A 207 12.37 -16.71 -8.55
CA LEU A 207 13.79 -17.03 -8.73
C LEU A 207 14.10 -18.46 -8.30
N ARG A 208 13.52 -18.92 -7.19
CA ARG A 208 13.75 -20.29 -6.73
C ARG A 208 13.12 -21.31 -7.67
N MET A 209 11.92 -21.05 -8.18
CA MET A 209 11.26 -21.89 -9.18
C MET A 209 12.08 -21.98 -10.48
N GLU A 210 12.65 -20.86 -10.93
CA GLU A 210 13.55 -20.82 -12.10
C GLU A 210 14.84 -21.61 -11.85
N ASN A 211 15.47 -21.43 -10.69
CA ASN A 211 16.70 -22.16 -10.32
C ASN A 211 16.48 -23.67 -10.11
N THR A 212 15.28 -24.10 -9.70
CA THR A 212 14.93 -25.53 -9.62
C THR A 212 14.68 -26.19 -10.98
N LYS A 213 14.43 -25.41 -12.05
CA LYS A 213 14.48 -25.92 -13.42
C LYS A 213 15.96 -26.11 -13.78
N LYS A 214 16.53 -27.27 -13.42
CA LYS A 214 17.94 -27.62 -13.64
C LYS A 214 18.43 -27.29 -15.06
N SER A 215 19.70 -26.88 -15.13
CA SER A 215 20.50 -26.80 -16.34
C SER A 215 20.39 -28.10 -17.13
N LYS A 216 20.05 -27.98 -18.41
CA LYS A 216 20.10 -29.09 -19.35
C LYS A 216 21.50 -29.71 -19.32
N SER A 217 21.55 -31.02 -19.13
CA SER A 217 22.80 -31.78 -19.27
C SER A 217 23.33 -31.60 -20.69
N PHE A 218 24.61 -31.24 -20.83
CA PHE A 218 25.31 -31.14 -22.12
C PHE A 218 25.30 -32.46 -22.92
N PHE A 219 24.88 -33.58 -22.32
CA PHE A 219 24.84 -34.91 -22.96
C PHE A 219 23.42 -35.43 -23.24
N SER A 220 22.40 -34.58 -23.21
CA SER A 220 21.02 -34.96 -23.56
C SER A 220 20.72 -34.71 -25.05
N CYS A 221 21.36 -35.47 -25.94
CA CYS A 221 20.86 -35.61 -27.31
C CYS A 221 19.62 -36.52 -27.27
N ASN A 222 18.47 -36.00 -27.71
CA ASN A 222 17.19 -36.67 -27.97
C ASN A 222 16.10 -36.62 -26.89
N GLN A 223 15.76 -35.42 -26.39
CA GLN A 223 14.37 -35.15 -26.00
C GLN A 223 13.98 -33.70 -26.35
N VAL A 224 13.38 -33.51 -27.53
CA VAL A 224 12.48 -32.39 -27.93
C VAL A 224 12.66 -31.09 -27.13
N GLU A 225 13.78 -30.41 -27.35
CA GLU A 225 14.06 -29.11 -26.75
C GLU A 225 13.74 -27.99 -27.74
N ASN A 226 12.55 -27.41 -27.62
CA ASN A 226 12.25 -25.98 -27.80
C ASN A 226 10.73 -25.79 -27.71
N GLN A 227 10.14 -26.03 -26.54
CA GLN A 227 9.01 -25.19 -26.17
C GLN A 227 9.59 -24.03 -25.36
N PRO A 228 9.62 -22.80 -25.88
CA PRO A 228 9.79 -21.64 -25.01
C PRO A 228 8.74 -21.75 -23.90
N ASN A 229 8.99 -21.27 -22.68
CA ASN A 229 7.90 -21.13 -21.71
C ASN A 229 6.84 -20.21 -22.35
N VAL A 230 5.86 -20.75 -23.07
CA VAL A 230 4.72 -20.03 -23.69
C VAL A 230 3.69 -19.71 -22.62
N LEU A 231 4.16 -19.46 -21.38
CA LEU A 231 3.30 -19.00 -20.32
C LEU A 231 3.31 -17.49 -20.38
N THR A 232 2.12 -16.92 -20.50
CA THR A 232 1.92 -15.48 -20.35
C THR A 232 2.40 -15.03 -18.98
N GLU A 233 2.77 -13.76 -18.85
CA GLU A 233 3.23 -13.20 -17.57
C GLU A 233 2.23 -13.48 -16.42
N LYS A 234 0.93 -13.37 -16.71
CA LYS A 234 -0.14 -13.70 -15.76
C LYS A 234 -0.15 -15.17 -15.35
N GLN A 235 0.07 -16.11 -16.27
CA GLN A 235 0.15 -17.53 -15.93
C GLN A 235 1.37 -17.83 -15.04
N ASN A 236 2.50 -17.17 -15.29
CA ASN A 236 3.68 -17.28 -14.43
C ASN A 236 3.41 -16.72 -13.03
N GLN A 237 2.71 -15.58 -12.93
CA GLN A 237 2.30 -15.00 -11.64
C GLN A 237 1.35 -15.95 -10.88
N MET A 238 0.32 -16.49 -11.53
CA MET A 238 -0.60 -17.45 -10.90
C MET A 238 0.12 -18.72 -10.41
N ARG A 239 1.13 -19.18 -11.15
CA ARG A 239 1.96 -20.32 -10.74
C ARG A 239 2.75 -20.01 -9.47
N VAL A 240 3.32 -18.82 -9.36
CA VAL A 240 4.00 -18.34 -8.14
C VAL A 240 3.02 -18.30 -6.97
N TRP A 241 1.84 -17.70 -7.16
CA TRP A 241 0.82 -17.64 -6.10
C TRP A 241 0.33 -19.02 -5.67
N SER A 242 0.20 -19.97 -6.61
CA SER A 242 -0.14 -21.35 -6.30
C SER A 242 0.90 -22.04 -5.41
N GLN A 243 2.20 -21.76 -5.62
CA GLN A 243 3.26 -22.29 -4.76
C GLN A 243 3.25 -21.66 -3.35
N ILE A 244 2.92 -20.37 -3.27
CA ILE A 244 2.75 -19.69 -1.97
C ILE A 244 1.54 -20.27 -1.25
N LYS A 245 0.40 -20.43 -1.94
CA LYS A 245 -0.86 -20.94 -1.36
C LYS A 245 -0.74 -22.38 -0.87
N SER A 246 0.11 -23.21 -1.50
CA SER A 246 0.26 -24.62 -1.12
C SER A 246 1.04 -24.84 0.18
N ASN A 247 1.67 -23.82 0.79
CA ASN A 247 2.51 -23.91 1.99
C ASN A 247 3.66 -24.95 1.92
N SER A 248 3.88 -25.54 0.75
CA SER A 248 4.78 -26.68 0.55
C SER A 248 6.11 -26.27 -0.07
N PHE A 249 6.19 -25.04 -0.61
CA PHE A 249 7.36 -24.57 -1.32
C PHE A 249 8.49 -24.17 -0.36
N VAL A 250 9.61 -24.90 -0.45
CA VAL A 250 10.81 -24.67 0.35
C VAL A 250 11.71 -23.68 -0.38
N ILE A 251 11.94 -22.51 0.23
CA ILE A 251 12.85 -21.49 -0.31
C ILE A 251 14.29 -21.87 0.02
N ASP A 252 14.55 -22.09 1.30
CA ASP A 252 15.86 -22.46 1.82
C ASP A 252 15.84 -23.93 2.29
N PRO A 253 16.47 -24.86 1.54
CA PRO A 253 16.52 -26.26 1.92
C PRO A 253 17.45 -26.50 3.13
N GLU A 254 18.42 -25.63 3.38
CA GLU A 254 19.35 -25.79 4.51
C GLU A 254 18.66 -25.46 5.84
N LYS A 255 17.81 -24.43 5.83
CA LYS A 255 17.02 -24.02 7.00
C LYS A 255 15.60 -24.60 7.02
N ASN A 256 15.22 -25.39 6.00
CA ASN A 256 13.85 -25.84 5.76
C ASN A 256 12.81 -24.70 5.82
N PHE A 257 13.19 -23.51 5.33
CA PHE A 257 12.32 -22.34 5.38
C PHE A 257 11.25 -22.43 4.29
N LYS A 258 9.97 -22.41 4.69
CA LYS A 258 8.79 -22.47 3.82
C LYS A 258 8.05 -21.14 3.82
N VAL A 259 7.49 -20.79 2.67
CA VAL A 259 6.57 -19.64 2.60
C VAL A 259 5.29 -20.00 3.34
N ASN A 260 4.84 -19.13 4.23
CA ASN A 260 3.55 -19.27 4.90
C ASN A 260 2.49 -18.40 4.18
N ALA A 261 1.48 -19.05 3.61
CA ALA A 261 0.35 -18.39 2.94
C ALA A 261 -0.44 -17.49 3.88
N ASN A 262 -0.53 -17.84 5.17
CA ASN A 262 -1.26 -17.03 6.15
C ASN A 262 -0.56 -15.70 6.41
N ASP A 263 0.78 -15.71 6.47
CA ASP A 263 1.58 -14.50 6.64
C ASP A 263 1.49 -13.60 5.39
N PHE A 264 1.49 -14.22 4.21
CA PHE A 264 1.25 -13.52 2.94
C PHE A 264 -0.16 -12.91 2.86
N LYS A 265 -1.21 -13.66 3.23
CA LYS A 265 -2.59 -13.17 3.30
C LYS A 265 -2.73 -12.03 4.32
N LYS A 266 -2.08 -12.14 5.47
CA LYS A 266 -2.08 -11.09 6.50
C LYS A 266 -1.47 -9.78 5.98
N ALA A 267 -0.33 -9.87 5.29
CA ALA A 267 0.30 -8.71 4.67
C ALA A 267 -0.60 -8.05 3.60
N LEU A 268 -1.24 -8.86 2.75
CA LEU A 268 -2.18 -8.38 1.74
C LEU A 268 -3.39 -7.68 2.37
N ASN A 269 -3.95 -8.24 3.45
CA ASN A 269 -5.07 -7.66 4.17
C ASN A 269 -4.69 -6.31 4.79
N LEU A 270 -3.51 -6.20 5.42
CA LEU A 270 -3.02 -4.94 5.98
C LEU A 270 -2.83 -3.87 4.89
N LEU A 271 -2.29 -4.25 3.73
CA LEU A 271 -2.15 -3.34 2.60
C LEU A 271 -3.54 -2.87 2.14
N ALA A 272 -4.48 -3.79 1.91
CA ALA A 272 -5.85 -3.46 1.50
C ALA A 272 -6.58 -2.55 2.50
N PHE A 273 -6.55 -2.85 3.80
CA PHE A 273 -7.12 -1.98 4.83
C PHE A 273 -6.45 -0.61 4.88
N GLY A 274 -5.15 -0.56 4.63
CA GLY A 274 -4.40 0.67 4.40
C GLY A 274 -5.02 1.53 3.31
N ILE A 275 -5.20 0.96 2.10
CA ILE A 275 -5.81 1.65 0.95
C ILE A 275 -7.18 2.23 1.31
N TYR A 276 -8.01 1.46 2.02
CA TYR A 276 -9.36 1.88 2.37
C TYR A 276 -9.41 2.93 3.49
N LYS A 277 -8.52 2.86 4.49
CA LYS A 277 -8.50 3.80 5.62
C LYS A 277 -7.81 5.13 5.29
N THR A 278 -6.74 5.13 4.50
CA THR A 278 -6.03 6.36 4.13
C THR A 278 -6.72 7.12 2.99
N GLY A 279 -7.79 6.55 2.44
CA GLY A 279 -8.33 6.96 1.14
C GLY A 279 -7.39 6.57 0.01
N LEU A 280 -7.93 6.37 -1.18
CA LEU A 280 -7.21 6.09 -2.44
C LEU A 280 -6.22 7.20 -2.86
N ASN A 281 -5.93 8.16 -1.99
CA ASN A 281 -5.04 9.28 -2.27
C ASN A 281 -3.56 8.85 -2.28
N SER A 282 -3.21 7.76 -1.61
CA SER A 282 -1.83 7.27 -1.50
C SER A 282 -1.45 6.17 -2.50
N ILE A 283 -2.42 5.44 -3.07
CA ILE A 283 -2.18 4.27 -3.93
C ILE A 283 -3.00 4.37 -5.21
N SER A 284 -2.40 4.03 -6.34
CA SER A 284 -3.11 4.10 -7.61
C SER A 284 -4.28 3.09 -7.66
N PRO A 285 -5.42 3.44 -8.27
CA PRO A 285 -6.55 2.50 -8.42
C PRO A 285 -6.20 1.17 -9.11
N LEU A 286 -5.14 1.15 -9.94
CA LEU A 286 -4.65 -0.06 -10.60
C LEU A 286 -3.86 -0.96 -9.64
N GLU A 287 -3.01 -0.38 -8.79
CA GLU A 287 -2.33 -1.13 -7.74
C GLU A 287 -3.33 -1.71 -6.73
N ALA A 288 -4.38 -0.95 -6.40
CA ALA A 288 -5.48 -1.44 -5.57
C ALA A 288 -6.20 -2.64 -6.21
N ASP A 289 -6.45 -2.64 -7.53
CA ASP A 289 -7.04 -3.80 -8.22
C ASP A 289 -6.10 -5.00 -8.18
N GLY A 290 -4.79 -4.79 -8.33
CA GLY A 290 -3.77 -5.83 -8.21
C GLY A 290 -3.73 -6.47 -6.82
N VAL A 291 -3.87 -5.67 -5.75
CA VAL A 291 -3.93 -6.16 -4.36
C VAL A 291 -5.21 -6.97 -4.12
N LEU A 292 -6.35 -6.49 -4.60
CA LEU A 292 -7.64 -7.21 -4.49
C LEU A 292 -7.64 -8.51 -5.30
N GLU A 293 -7.00 -8.54 -6.47
CA GLU A 293 -6.81 -9.76 -7.26
C GLU A 293 -6.04 -10.82 -6.47
N LYS A 294 -4.94 -10.42 -5.84
CA LYS A 294 -4.15 -11.31 -4.98
C LYS A 294 -5.00 -11.80 -3.81
N LEU A 295 -5.69 -10.90 -3.11
CA LEU A 295 -6.56 -11.30 -1.98
C LEU A 295 -7.64 -12.29 -2.38
N LEU A 296 -8.28 -12.11 -3.54
CA LEU A 296 -9.27 -13.05 -4.05
C LEU A 296 -8.64 -14.43 -4.34
N PHE A 297 -7.42 -14.48 -4.85
CA PHE A 297 -6.72 -15.74 -5.11
C PHE A 297 -6.40 -16.51 -3.82
N PHE A 298 -5.98 -15.79 -2.77
CA PHE A 298 -5.61 -16.37 -1.47
C PHE A 298 -6.80 -16.61 -0.54
N SER A 299 -7.98 -16.09 -0.89
CA SER A 299 -9.23 -16.36 -0.17
C SER A 299 -9.90 -17.62 -0.71
N ASP A 300 -10.65 -18.31 0.13
CA ASP A 300 -11.35 -19.52 -0.27
C ASP A 300 -12.74 -19.16 -0.83
N PRO A 301 -13.13 -19.74 -1.98
CA PRO A 301 -14.43 -19.46 -2.58
C PRO A 301 -15.56 -19.97 -1.68
N GLY A 302 -16.69 -19.27 -1.68
CA GLY A 302 -17.83 -19.63 -0.83
C GLY A 302 -17.69 -19.19 0.63
N THR A 303 -16.81 -18.23 0.92
CA THR A 303 -16.73 -17.55 2.22
C THR A 303 -17.29 -16.13 2.12
N VAL A 304 -17.80 -15.58 3.22
CA VAL A 304 -18.29 -14.19 3.28
C VAL A 304 -17.16 -13.21 2.91
N GLU A 305 -15.93 -13.45 3.39
CA GLU A 305 -14.75 -12.64 3.06
C GLU A 305 -14.51 -12.58 1.54
N TYR A 306 -14.62 -13.72 0.85
CA TYR A 306 -14.43 -13.79 -0.60
C TYR A 306 -15.47 -12.94 -1.35
N GLU A 307 -16.74 -13.02 -0.96
CA GLU A 307 -17.80 -12.26 -1.64
C GLU A 307 -17.75 -10.76 -1.32
N GLU A 308 -17.34 -10.38 -0.12
CA GLU A 308 -17.04 -8.98 0.21
C GLU A 308 -15.87 -8.43 -0.63
N LEU A 309 -14.84 -9.24 -0.86
CA LEU A 309 -13.71 -8.86 -1.72
C LEU A 309 -14.15 -8.71 -3.19
N LEU A 310 -15.04 -9.58 -3.68
CA LEU A 310 -15.66 -9.42 -5.01
C LEU A 310 -16.42 -8.09 -5.08
N MET A 311 -17.21 -7.75 -4.05
CA MET A 311 -17.97 -6.50 -4.00
C MET A 311 -17.04 -5.29 -4.06
N LYS A 312 -15.99 -5.29 -3.23
CA LYS A 312 -14.95 -4.26 -3.21
C LYS A 312 -14.25 -4.10 -4.56
N ARG A 313 -13.90 -5.21 -5.22
CA ARG A 313 -13.25 -5.19 -6.53
C ARG A 313 -14.20 -4.74 -7.64
N GLY A 314 -15.48 -5.12 -7.60
CA GLY A 314 -16.52 -4.63 -8.50
C GLY A 314 -16.70 -3.12 -8.40
N MET A 315 -16.74 -2.58 -7.17
CA MET A 315 -16.84 -1.14 -6.91
C MET A 315 -15.64 -0.37 -7.44
N LEU A 316 -14.42 -0.88 -7.24
CA LEU A 316 -13.20 -0.29 -7.77
C LEU A 316 -13.20 -0.25 -9.31
N ASN A 317 -13.57 -1.36 -9.94
CA ASN A 317 -13.66 -1.44 -11.41
C ASN A 317 -14.76 -0.51 -11.97
N TYR A 318 -15.87 -0.32 -11.26
CA TYR A 318 -16.89 0.65 -11.64
C TYR A 318 -16.40 2.10 -11.54
N GLN A 319 -15.57 2.43 -10.54
CA GLN A 319 -14.93 3.74 -10.42
C GLN A 319 -13.92 3.98 -11.55
N LEU A 320 -13.06 3.00 -11.83
CA LEU A 320 -12.13 3.00 -12.97
C LEU A 320 -12.87 3.13 -14.31
N GLY A 321 -14.04 2.51 -14.41
CA GLY A 321 -14.98 2.57 -15.53
C GLY A 321 -15.41 3.98 -15.93
N LYS A 322 -15.29 4.97 -15.01
CA LYS A 322 -15.53 6.39 -15.35
C LYS A 322 -14.50 6.94 -16.33
N ARG A 323 -13.26 6.44 -16.27
CA ARG A 323 -12.15 6.88 -17.13
C ARG A 323 -12.00 5.98 -18.35
N ASP A 324 -12.11 4.67 -18.16
CA ASP A 324 -12.03 3.68 -19.23
C ASP A 324 -13.21 2.70 -19.18
N PRO A 325 -14.14 2.76 -20.16
CA PRO A 325 -15.30 1.88 -20.22
C PRO A 325 -15.00 0.37 -20.22
N SER A 326 -13.79 -0.06 -20.58
CA SER A 326 -13.40 -1.47 -20.59
C SER A 326 -13.55 -2.14 -19.20
N PHE A 327 -13.36 -1.38 -18.13
CA PHE A 327 -13.50 -1.85 -16.75
C PHE A 327 -14.96 -2.05 -16.32
N LEU A 328 -15.94 -1.45 -17.01
CA LEU A 328 -17.36 -1.63 -16.69
C LEU A 328 -17.80 -3.07 -16.95
N ASN A 329 -17.25 -3.74 -17.96
CA ASN A 329 -17.54 -5.16 -18.22
C ASN A 329 -17.06 -6.06 -17.08
N LYS A 330 -15.87 -5.77 -16.53
CA LYS A 330 -15.32 -6.48 -15.37
C LYS A 330 -16.15 -6.22 -14.11
N ALA A 331 -16.58 -4.98 -13.92
CA ALA A 331 -17.46 -4.63 -12.79
C ALA A 331 -18.78 -5.40 -12.85
N ILE A 332 -19.44 -5.44 -14.03
CA ILE A 332 -20.67 -6.22 -14.25
C ILE A 332 -20.44 -7.70 -13.94
N PHE A 333 -19.33 -8.27 -14.41
CA PHE A 333 -18.97 -9.66 -14.11
C PHE A 333 -18.93 -9.92 -12.59
N TYR A 334 -18.17 -9.13 -11.83
CA TYR A 334 -18.08 -9.31 -10.38
C TYR A 334 -19.41 -9.10 -9.66
N PHE A 335 -20.18 -8.06 -10.02
CA PHE A 335 -21.50 -7.85 -9.44
C PHE A 335 -22.48 -8.98 -9.78
N SER A 336 -22.39 -9.56 -10.97
CA SER A 336 -23.23 -10.68 -11.38
C SER A 336 -22.93 -11.96 -10.57
N GLU A 337 -21.66 -12.20 -10.20
CA GLU A 337 -21.30 -13.30 -9.31
C GLU A 337 -21.89 -13.11 -7.91
N ILE A 338 -21.77 -11.90 -7.37
CA ILE A 338 -22.30 -11.53 -6.04
C ILE A 338 -23.84 -11.60 -6.01
N SER A 339 -24.49 -11.23 -7.11
CA SER A 339 -25.97 -11.22 -7.21
C SER A 339 -26.62 -12.60 -7.03
N LYS A 340 -25.81 -13.67 -7.11
CA LYS A 340 -26.19 -15.08 -6.94
C LYS A 340 -25.82 -15.63 -5.55
N SER A 341 -25.17 -14.83 -4.71
CA SER A 341 -24.75 -15.24 -3.37
C SER A 341 -25.95 -15.52 -2.47
N ASN A 342 -25.79 -16.54 -1.63
CA ASN A 342 -26.66 -16.82 -0.48
C ASN A 342 -25.98 -16.50 0.88
N LEU A 343 -24.71 -16.07 0.87
CA LEU A 343 -23.92 -15.84 2.09
C LEU A 343 -23.96 -14.39 2.54
N LEU A 344 -24.09 -13.45 1.61
CA LEU A 344 -24.21 -12.02 1.90
C LEU A 344 -25.63 -11.64 2.33
N GLU A 345 -25.71 -10.54 3.07
CA GLU A 345 -27.00 -9.93 3.40
C GLU A 345 -27.77 -9.55 2.13
N LYS A 346 -29.10 -9.73 2.16
CA LYS A 346 -29.97 -9.42 1.01
C LYS A 346 -29.82 -7.97 0.52
N GLY A 347 -29.49 -7.04 1.43
CA GLY A 347 -29.17 -5.64 1.09
C GLY A 347 -27.96 -5.51 0.18
N SER A 348 -26.85 -6.18 0.50
CA SER A 348 -25.63 -6.20 -0.31
C SER A 348 -25.84 -6.88 -1.67
N VAL A 349 -26.63 -7.96 -1.70
CA VAL A 349 -27.03 -8.63 -2.95
C VAL A 349 -27.86 -7.67 -3.83
N PHE A 350 -28.80 -6.96 -3.24
CA PHE A 350 -29.60 -5.94 -3.94
C PHE A 350 -28.74 -4.78 -4.45
N GLU A 351 -27.81 -4.28 -3.63
CA GLU A 351 -26.85 -3.24 -4.02
C GLU A 351 -26.00 -3.69 -5.21
N SER A 352 -25.52 -4.94 -5.22
CA SER A 352 -24.74 -5.46 -6.35
C SER A 352 -25.53 -5.43 -7.67
N ARG A 353 -26.81 -5.78 -7.66
CA ARG A 353 -27.69 -5.72 -8.84
C ARG A 353 -27.98 -4.28 -9.27
N LEU A 354 -28.17 -3.36 -8.33
CA LEU A 354 -28.25 -1.93 -8.65
C LEU A 354 -26.97 -1.42 -9.33
N MET A 355 -25.82 -1.90 -8.89
CA MET A 355 -24.53 -1.56 -9.49
C MET A 355 -24.36 -2.13 -10.90
N ILE A 356 -24.95 -3.29 -11.22
CA ILE A 356 -25.05 -3.80 -12.61
C ILE A 356 -25.82 -2.79 -13.47
N ALA A 357 -27.03 -2.40 -13.05
CA ALA A 357 -27.84 -1.45 -13.80
C ALA A 357 -27.10 -0.11 -13.99
N ARG A 358 -26.42 0.40 -12.96
CA ARG A 358 -25.57 1.60 -13.05
C ARG A 358 -24.43 1.46 -14.06
N ALA A 359 -23.76 0.31 -14.09
CA ALA A 359 -22.69 0.05 -15.04
C ALA A 359 -23.22 -0.02 -16.48
N GLU A 360 -24.37 -0.64 -16.70
CA GLU A 360 -25.03 -0.73 -18.02
C GLU A 360 -25.52 0.64 -18.52
N ILE A 361 -26.08 1.45 -17.63
CA ILE A 361 -26.45 2.85 -17.94
C ILE A 361 -25.25 3.62 -18.46
N ARG A 362 -24.09 3.49 -17.79
CA ARG A 362 -22.85 4.17 -18.21
C ARG A 362 -22.32 3.66 -19.55
N ARG A 363 -22.55 2.38 -19.86
CA ARG A 363 -22.23 1.81 -21.18
C ARG A 363 -23.21 2.24 -22.29
N GLY A 364 -24.31 2.91 -21.93
CA GLY A 364 -25.38 3.27 -22.87
C GLY A 364 -26.34 2.12 -23.19
N GLN A 365 -26.25 0.99 -22.48
CA GLN A 365 -27.13 -0.17 -22.66
C GLN A 365 -28.40 -0.01 -21.82
N LEU A 366 -29.26 0.93 -22.22
CA LEU A 366 -30.45 1.31 -21.45
C LEU A 366 -31.52 0.21 -21.37
N ASP A 367 -31.59 -0.67 -22.37
CA ASP A 367 -32.53 -1.80 -22.38
C ASP A 367 -32.20 -2.84 -21.31
N SER A 368 -30.93 -3.23 -21.24
CA SER A 368 -30.42 -4.14 -20.20
C SER A 368 -30.63 -3.53 -18.81
N ALA A 369 -30.29 -2.25 -18.64
CA ALA A 369 -30.43 -1.58 -17.36
C ALA A 369 -31.90 -1.51 -16.90
N LEU A 370 -32.83 -1.27 -17.83
CA LEU A 370 -34.26 -1.26 -17.52
C LEU A 370 -34.73 -2.65 -17.10
N SER A 371 -34.28 -3.71 -17.78
CA SER A 371 -34.65 -5.08 -17.44
C SER A 371 -34.18 -5.48 -16.04
N GLU A 372 -32.95 -5.11 -15.65
CA GLU A 372 -32.40 -5.34 -14.32
C GLU A 372 -33.18 -4.56 -13.23
N LEU A 373 -33.51 -3.30 -13.50
CA LEU A 373 -34.31 -2.48 -12.58
C LEU A 373 -35.73 -3.00 -12.39
N GLN A 374 -36.33 -3.60 -13.41
CA GLN A 374 -37.64 -4.29 -13.31
C GLN A 374 -37.53 -5.58 -12.50
N GLN A 375 -36.49 -6.40 -12.73
CA GLN A 375 -36.27 -7.61 -11.94
C GLN A 375 -36.08 -7.30 -10.45
N LEU A 376 -35.40 -6.19 -10.12
CA LEU A 376 -35.21 -5.74 -8.75
C LEU A 376 -36.52 -5.46 -8.01
N GLU A 377 -37.60 -5.13 -8.72
CA GLU A 377 -38.91 -4.89 -8.10
C GLU A 377 -39.40 -6.08 -7.30
N THR A 378 -39.23 -7.28 -7.87
CA THR A 378 -39.66 -8.54 -7.25
C THR A 378 -38.94 -8.83 -5.94
N THR A 379 -37.74 -8.27 -5.77
CA THR A 379 -36.89 -8.49 -4.60
C THR A 379 -37.06 -7.43 -3.50
N LEU A 380 -37.78 -6.33 -3.76
CA LEU A 380 -37.93 -5.19 -2.84
C LEU A 380 -38.53 -5.58 -1.48
N TYR A 381 -39.51 -6.49 -1.47
CA TYR A 381 -40.18 -6.94 -0.25
C TYR A 381 -39.29 -7.78 0.66
N THR A 382 -38.16 -8.28 0.15
CA THR A 382 -37.22 -9.13 0.90
C THR A 382 -36.09 -8.35 1.58
N ILE A 383 -35.98 -7.04 1.31
CA ILE A 383 -34.96 -6.16 1.87
C ILE A 383 -35.38 -5.72 3.27
N ASP A 384 -34.48 -5.91 4.23
CA ASP A 384 -34.71 -5.55 5.62
C ASP A 384 -34.90 -4.04 5.81
N LYS A 385 -35.73 -3.64 6.78
CA LYS A 385 -36.06 -2.23 7.03
C LYS A 385 -34.84 -1.41 7.45
N ALA A 386 -33.80 -2.05 7.99
CA ALA A 386 -32.54 -1.39 8.37
C ALA A 386 -31.80 -0.74 7.18
N TYR A 387 -32.00 -1.25 5.95
CA TYR A 387 -31.44 -0.68 4.73
C TYR A 387 -32.27 0.50 4.17
N ARG A 388 -33.37 0.86 4.85
CA ARG A 388 -34.28 1.97 4.51
C ARG A 388 -34.12 3.18 5.43
N VAL A 389 -33.19 3.16 6.40
CA VAL A 389 -33.07 4.22 7.42
C VAL A 389 -31.70 4.89 7.39
N THR A 390 -31.77 6.20 7.15
CA THR A 390 -30.76 7.23 7.21
C THR A 390 -30.09 7.30 8.59
N GLY A 391 -28.86 6.81 8.69
CA GLY A 391 -28.05 6.94 9.90
C GLY A 391 -26.57 6.59 9.74
N SER A 392 -26.22 5.86 8.67
CA SER A 392 -24.85 5.40 8.41
C SER A 392 -24.22 5.95 7.12
N GLY A 393 -24.88 6.90 6.45
CA GLY A 393 -24.36 7.48 5.20
C GLY A 393 -24.53 6.58 3.96
N ARG A 394 -25.30 5.49 4.03
CA ARG A 394 -25.79 4.76 2.85
C ARG A 394 -27.10 5.38 2.35
N ASN A 395 -27.20 5.68 1.05
CA ASN A 395 -28.44 6.10 0.41
C ASN A 395 -29.49 4.98 0.53
N ASP A 396 -30.78 5.32 0.70
CA ASP A 396 -31.86 4.34 0.64
C ASP A 396 -31.81 3.61 -0.72
N LEU A 397 -31.54 2.31 -0.69
CA LEU A 397 -31.39 1.49 -1.89
C LEU A 397 -32.69 1.47 -2.72
N VAL A 398 -33.84 1.57 -2.06
CA VAL A 398 -35.15 1.61 -2.74
C VAL A 398 -35.32 2.94 -3.47
N GLU A 399 -34.93 4.04 -2.84
CA GLU A 399 -34.97 5.36 -3.45
C GLU A 399 -33.96 5.48 -4.59
N ASP A 400 -32.76 4.93 -4.42
CA ASP A 400 -31.72 4.87 -5.45
C ASP A 400 -32.20 4.09 -6.69
N ARG A 401 -32.88 2.95 -6.50
CA ARG A 401 -33.55 2.23 -7.59
C ARG A 401 -34.53 3.14 -8.34
N LYS A 402 -35.41 3.85 -7.63
CA LYS A 402 -36.41 4.75 -8.24
C LYS A 402 -35.73 5.87 -9.04
N LYS A 403 -34.68 6.49 -8.48
CA LYS A 403 -33.87 7.52 -9.14
C LYS A 403 -33.28 7.00 -10.46
N LEU A 404 -32.67 5.82 -10.44
CA LEU A 404 -32.11 5.19 -11.65
C LEU A 404 -33.18 4.82 -12.67
N LEU A 405 -34.32 4.28 -12.24
CA LEU A 405 -35.42 3.93 -13.12
C LEU A 405 -35.99 5.17 -13.82
N ARG A 406 -36.25 6.25 -13.07
CA ARG A 406 -36.68 7.53 -13.63
C ARG A 406 -35.68 8.06 -14.67
N TYR A 407 -34.39 7.97 -14.38
CA TYR A 407 -33.35 8.39 -15.31
C TYR A 407 -33.38 7.57 -16.62
N VAL A 408 -33.45 6.24 -16.52
CA VAL A 408 -33.50 5.35 -17.70
C VAL A 408 -34.76 5.59 -18.53
N LEU A 409 -35.93 5.70 -17.90
CA LEU A 409 -37.20 5.95 -18.57
C LEU A 409 -37.19 7.28 -19.33
N ARG A 410 -36.69 8.36 -18.70
CA ARG A 410 -36.52 9.67 -19.36
C ARG A 410 -35.56 9.60 -20.54
N LYS A 411 -34.41 8.92 -20.39
CA LYS A 411 -33.45 8.73 -21.49
C LYS A 411 -34.02 7.93 -22.66
N LYS A 412 -34.99 7.05 -22.40
CA LYS A 412 -35.74 6.30 -23.43
C LYS A 412 -36.97 7.05 -23.97
N GLY A 413 -37.30 8.23 -23.47
CA GLY A 413 -38.46 9.01 -23.90
C GLY A 413 -39.79 8.61 -23.28
N ARG A 414 -39.81 7.77 -22.23
CA ARG A 414 -41.01 7.34 -21.50
C ARG A 414 -41.26 8.27 -20.32
N TYR A 415 -41.67 9.51 -20.59
CA TYR A 415 -41.79 10.57 -19.58
C TYR A 415 -42.96 10.36 -18.61
N GLU A 416 -44.11 9.88 -19.09
CA GLU A 416 -45.30 9.64 -18.25
C GLU A 416 -44.99 8.67 -17.10
N GLU A 417 -44.42 7.51 -17.42
CA GLU A 417 -44.00 6.51 -16.42
C GLU A 417 -42.90 7.03 -15.49
N ALA A 418 -42.05 7.93 -15.98
CA ALA A 418 -41.00 8.52 -15.16
C ALA A 418 -41.53 9.56 -14.16
N ASP A 419 -42.65 10.20 -14.48
CA ASP A 419 -43.28 11.22 -13.63
C ASP A 419 -44.24 10.59 -12.60
N GLU A 420 -44.73 9.37 -12.85
CA GLU A 420 -45.44 8.55 -11.84
C GLU A 420 -44.53 8.12 -10.67
N LEU A 421 -43.21 8.07 -10.88
CA LEU A 421 -42.25 7.72 -9.84
C LEU A 421 -42.00 8.93 -8.93
N TYR A 422 -42.73 9.01 -7.81
CA TYR A 422 -42.45 9.99 -6.76
C TYR A 422 -41.10 9.68 -6.10
N VAL A 423 -40.18 10.64 -6.21
CA VAL A 423 -38.83 10.61 -5.63
C VAL A 423 -38.64 11.95 -4.91
N GLU A 424 -38.29 11.92 -3.63
CA GLU A 424 -37.90 13.14 -2.91
C GLU A 424 -36.62 13.70 -3.53
N GLU A 425 -36.65 14.98 -3.91
CA GLU A 425 -35.50 15.64 -4.53
C GLU A 425 -34.44 15.93 -3.47
N ASP A 426 -33.36 15.14 -3.50
CA ASP A 426 -32.11 15.51 -2.83
C ASP A 426 -31.14 16.16 -3.83
N SER A 427 -30.64 17.32 -3.44
CA SER A 427 -29.75 18.24 -4.16
C SER A 427 -28.31 17.71 -4.38
N LEU A 428 -28.16 16.52 -4.93
CA LEU A 428 -26.85 15.95 -5.30
C LEU A 428 -26.80 15.50 -6.76
N PHE A 429 -27.12 16.45 -7.64
CA PHE A 429 -26.48 16.59 -8.96
C PHE A 429 -26.06 18.04 -9.15
#